data_AF-A0A087GEP2-F1
#
_entry.id   AF-A0A087GEP2-F1
#
_cell.length_a   1.000
_cell.length_b   1.000
_cell.length_c   1.000
_cell.angle_alpha   90.00
_cell.angle_beta   90.00
_cell.angle_gamma   90.00
#
_symmetry.space_group_name_H-M   'P 1'
#
loop_
_entity.id
_entity.type
_entity.pdbx_description
1 polymer ?
#
loop_
_entity_poly.entity_id
_entity_poly.type
_entity_poly.pdbx_seq_one_letter_code
_entity_poly.pdbx_strand_id
1 'polypeptide(L)'
;MISSDDDKECPRGYLILRPEELRPWELLRLLYSDDIEKPRSVDSSETEETSFRHRWLIFVSLVLLKLLRFLYEPLAFLGSVLEFSLNFLSDNSFSNFFLRGKLVMPKTTSENYISFIGHLDKRTSFDKTMNREDGDGYYAALAMMSSKIAYENSARIKHVVENHWNMKYLGLQDYWNEYQEKETTQAFMMMSADHKVTTTSNGQETTVVVAFRGTEPFNAEDWCSDFDITWYELPNIGRIHGGFMKALGLQNNCSWPKKPIPNPNRLSPLAYYSIRDSLKTLTAQNENTKIVLTGHSLGGALAILFAAVLVMHDETELLNRIQGFDVQTLWHLHLLRSTISSKGFDRRIG
;
A
#
# COMPACT_ATOMS: atom_id res chain seq x y z
N MET A 1 34.90 33.31 5.58
CA MET A 1 35.05 32.00 4.90
C MET A 1 34.18 31.03 5.64
N ILE A 2 33.01 30.73 5.06
CA ILE A 2 32.04 29.77 5.60
C ILE A 2 32.54 28.40 5.13
N SER A 3 32.93 27.53 6.07
CA SER A 3 33.32 26.16 5.78
C SER A 3 32.06 25.38 5.43
N SER A 4 32.02 24.93 4.18
CA SER A 4 31.15 23.88 3.68
C SER A 4 31.61 22.54 4.26
N ASP A 5 30.83 21.98 5.18
CA ASP A 5 30.81 20.55 5.55
C ASP A 5 29.48 20.32 6.29
N ASP A 6 28.37 20.40 5.57
CA ASP A 6 27.11 19.76 6.00
C ASP A 6 27.17 18.33 5.47
N ASP A 7 27.87 17.48 6.22
CA ASP A 7 27.88 16.05 5.97
C ASP A 7 26.47 15.48 6.10
N LYS A 8 26.11 14.68 5.09
CA LYS A 8 24.83 13.99 4.92
C LYS A 8 24.71 12.86 5.95
N GLU A 9 24.41 13.18 7.21
CA GLU A 9 24.21 12.14 8.21
C GLU A 9 22.85 11.46 8.05
N CYS A 10 22.89 10.19 7.64
CA CYS A 10 21.85 9.20 7.88
C CYS A 10 21.52 9.18 9.39
N PRO A 11 20.28 8.86 9.83
CA PRO A 11 19.95 8.79 11.26
C PRO A 11 20.95 7.97 12.09
N ARG A 12 21.04 8.30 13.39
CA ARG A 12 21.99 7.72 14.37
C ARG A 12 22.00 6.18 14.42
N GLY A 13 20.95 5.52 13.93
CA GLY A 13 20.87 4.07 13.75
C GLY A 13 20.21 3.67 12.43
N TYR A 14 20.77 2.69 11.72
CA TYR A 14 20.17 2.10 10.51
C TYR A 14 20.73 0.71 10.21
N LEU A 15 19.96 -0.08 9.45
CA LEU A 15 20.40 -1.31 8.78
C LEU A 15 19.89 -1.26 7.36
N ILE A 16 20.77 -1.27 6.36
CA ILE A 16 20.45 -1.19 4.95
C ILE A 16 20.97 -2.44 4.25
N LEU A 17 20.05 -3.20 3.67
CA LEU A 17 20.37 -4.34 2.81
C LEU A 17 20.39 -3.91 1.35
N ARG A 18 21.47 -4.28 0.64
CA ARG A 18 21.65 -4.10 -0.80
C ARG A 18 21.79 -5.47 -1.49
N PRO A 19 20.69 -6.21 -1.70
CA PRO A 19 20.72 -7.54 -2.31
C PRO A 19 21.31 -7.55 -3.73
N GLU A 20 21.34 -6.40 -4.43
CA GLU A 20 21.94 -6.17 -5.75
C GLU A 20 23.44 -6.51 -5.77
N GLU A 21 24.16 -6.09 -4.72
CA GLU A 21 25.61 -6.11 -4.65
C GLU A 21 26.15 -7.45 -4.14
N LEU A 22 25.27 -8.35 -3.69
CA LEU A 22 25.61 -9.62 -3.04
C LEU A 22 25.97 -10.72 -4.02
N ARG A 23 27.18 -11.29 -3.88
CA ARG A 23 27.53 -12.54 -4.56
C ARG A 23 27.07 -13.75 -3.72
N PRO A 24 26.60 -14.87 -4.31
CA PRO A 24 26.03 -15.99 -3.55
C PRO A 24 26.93 -16.56 -2.42
N TRP A 25 28.26 -16.49 -2.58
CA TRP A 25 29.21 -16.93 -1.56
C TRP A 25 29.43 -15.91 -0.43
N GLU A 26 29.16 -14.63 -0.65
CA GLU A 26 29.20 -13.60 0.38
C GLU A 26 27.99 -13.74 1.33
N LEU A 27 26.84 -14.21 0.81
CA LEU A 27 25.69 -14.62 1.64
C LEU A 27 26.06 -15.72 2.64
N LEU A 28 26.76 -16.76 2.19
CA LEU A 28 27.12 -17.89 3.06
C LEU A 28 28.05 -17.45 4.21
N ARG A 29 28.85 -16.40 4.02
CA ARG A 29 29.74 -15.88 5.08
C ARG A 29 28.98 -15.27 6.26
N LEU A 30 27.77 -14.72 6.05
CA LEU A 30 26.92 -14.21 7.13
C LEU A 30 26.56 -15.29 8.17
N LEU A 31 26.58 -16.57 7.78
CA LEU A 31 26.29 -17.68 8.68
C LEU A 31 27.48 -18.10 9.56
N TYR A 32 28.70 -17.68 9.20
CA TYR A 32 29.94 -18.14 9.85
C TYR A 32 30.76 -16.99 10.46
N SER A 33 30.37 -15.74 10.24
CA SER A 33 31.05 -14.53 10.73
C SER A 33 30.10 -13.70 11.58
N ASP A 34 30.58 -13.18 12.71
CA ASP A 34 29.83 -12.25 13.58
C ASP A 34 29.85 -10.80 13.03
N ASP A 35 30.77 -10.54 12.10
CA ASP A 35 30.93 -9.26 11.41
C ASP A 35 29.95 -9.16 10.23
N ILE A 36 29.02 -8.20 10.32
CA ILE A 36 28.00 -7.93 9.30
C ILE A 36 28.40 -6.82 8.32
N GLU A 37 29.46 -6.03 8.59
CA GLU A 37 29.91 -4.96 7.67
C GLU A 37 30.80 -5.49 6.54
N LYS A 38 31.48 -6.63 6.77
CA LYS A 38 32.38 -7.23 5.76
C LYS A 38 31.74 -7.64 4.43
N PRO A 39 30.48 -8.11 4.35
CA PRO A 39 29.72 -8.07 3.11
C PRO A 39 29.43 -6.60 2.76
N ARG A 40 29.99 -6.11 1.63
CA ARG A 40 29.77 -4.73 1.10
C ARG A 40 28.29 -4.32 0.94
N SER A 41 27.39 -5.28 1.10
CA SER A 41 25.95 -5.21 0.88
C SER A 41 25.11 -4.96 2.13
N VAL A 42 25.70 -4.96 3.32
CA VAL A 42 24.99 -4.60 4.56
C VAL A 42 25.69 -3.38 5.15
N ASP A 43 24.97 -2.27 5.16
CA ASP A 43 25.42 -1.01 5.74
C ASP A 43 24.62 -0.82 7.04
N SER A 44 25.31 -0.84 8.18
CA SER A 44 24.70 -0.89 9.51
C SER A 44 25.39 0.10 10.43
N SER A 45 24.62 0.78 11.27
CA SER A 45 25.17 1.57 12.38
C SER A 45 25.72 0.69 13.52
N GLU A 46 25.34 -0.58 13.55
CA GLU A 46 25.83 -1.58 14.50
C GLU A 46 26.83 -2.50 13.77
N THR A 47 28.08 -2.52 14.25
CA THR A 47 29.23 -3.18 13.59
C THR A 47 29.28 -4.70 13.79
N GLU A 48 28.58 -5.24 14.81
CA GLU A 48 28.60 -6.66 15.16
C GLU A 48 27.21 -7.18 15.54
N GLU A 49 26.79 -8.33 15.00
CA GLU A 49 25.59 -9.05 15.47
C GLU A 49 25.98 -10.42 15.98
N THR A 50 26.11 -10.51 17.30
CA THR A 50 26.51 -11.73 17.99
C THR A 50 25.45 -12.83 17.90
N SER A 51 24.17 -12.48 17.69
CA SER A 51 23.07 -13.44 17.62
C SER A 51 23.06 -14.21 16.30
N PHE A 52 23.30 -15.52 16.38
CA PHE A 52 23.12 -16.41 15.23
C PHE A 52 21.68 -16.37 14.68
N ARG A 53 20.67 -16.18 15.53
CA ARG A 53 19.27 -16.10 15.07
C ARG A 53 19.03 -14.89 14.18
N HIS A 54 19.56 -13.73 14.52
CA HIS A 54 19.42 -12.53 13.67
C HIS A 54 20.21 -12.68 12.38
N ARG A 55 21.44 -13.20 12.43
CA ARG A 55 22.22 -13.50 11.21
C ARG A 55 21.54 -14.50 10.29
N TRP A 56 20.93 -15.54 10.85
CA TRP A 56 20.11 -16.49 10.10
C TRP A 56 18.90 -15.83 9.45
N LEU A 57 18.19 -14.95 10.18
CA LEU A 57 17.07 -14.19 9.62
C LEU A 57 17.53 -13.26 8.48
N ILE A 58 18.64 -12.54 8.66
CA ILE A 58 19.24 -11.69 7.61
C ILE A 58 19.58 -12.53 6.38
N PHE A 59 20.22 -13.67 6.57
CA PHE A 59 20.54 -14.59 5.49
C PHE A 59 19.28 -15.06 4.75
N VAL A 60 18.26 -15.53 5.46
CA VAL A 60 17.00 -16.01 4.85
C VAL A 60 16.30 -14.89 4.08
N SER A 61 16.22 -13.68 4.65
CA SER A 61 15.64 -12.53 3.96
C SER A 61 16.39 -12.19 2.68
N LEU A 62 17.73 -12.16 2.70
CA LEU A 62 18.54 -11.91 1.50
C LEU A 62 18.38 -12.99 0.43
N VAL A 63 18.32 -14.27 0.82
CA VAL A 63 18.03 -15.38 -0.10
C VAL A 63 16.65 -15.19 -0.73
N LEU A 64 15.64 -14.86 0.07
CA LEU A 64 14.27 -14.67 -0.38
C LEU A 64 14.16 -13.47 -1.34
N LEU A 65 14.78 -12.33 -1.02
CA LEU A 65 14.84 -11.16 -1.89
C LEU A 65 15.50 -11.48 -3.24
N LYS A 66 16.61 -12.24 -3.23
CA LYS A 66 17.24 -12.71 -4.48
C LYS A 66 16.36 -13.66 -5.28
N LEU A 67 15.68 -14.58 -4.60
CA LEU A 67 14.77 -15.54 -5.24
C LEU A 67 13.58 -14.83 -5.88
N LEU A 68 12.94 -13.90 -5.16
CA LEU A 68 11.82 -13.10 -5.67
C LEU A 68 12.23 -12.29 -6.90
N ARG A 69 13.41 -11.67 -6.87
CA ARG A 69 13.94 -10.96 -8.02
C ARG A 69 14.20 -11.88 -9.21
N PHE A 70 14.76 -13.07 -8.97
CA PHE A 70 14.97 -14.06 -10.03
C PHE A 70 13.64 -14.55 -10.64
N LEU A 71 12.59 -14.67 -9.81
CA LEU A 71 11.26 -15.11 -10.22
C LEU A 71 10.33 -13.95 -10.62
N TYR A 72 10.81 -12.71 -10.74
CA TYR A 72 9.97 -11.54 -11.02
C TYR A 72 9.13 -11.72 -12.29
N GLU A 73 9.75 -11.98 -13.44
CA GLU A 73 9.01 -12.14 -14.70
C GLU A 73 8.17 -13.42 -14.73
N PRO A 74 8.68 -14.60 -14.29
CA PRO A 74 7.87 -15.81 -14.21
C PRO A 74 6.62 -15.67 -13.33
N LEU A 75 6.75 -15.00 -12.19
CA LEU A 75 5.65 -14.81 -11.25
C LEU A 75 4.61 -13.84 -11.82
N ALA A 76 5.05 -12.72 -12.40
CA ALA A 76 4.16 -11.77 -13.06
C ALA A 76 3.41 -12.41 -14.25
N PHE A 77 4.10 -13.22 -15.05
CA PHE A 77 3.49 -13.96 -16.15
C PHE A 77 2.42 -14.95 -15.64
N LEU A 78 2.73 -15.72 -14.59
CA LEU A 78 1.77 -16.63 -13.97
C LEU A 78 0.52 -15.89 -13.49
N GLY A 79 0.71 -14.75 -12.81
CA GLY A 79 -0.39 -13.89 -12.36
C GLY A 79 -1.27 -13.43 -13.51
N SER A 80 -0.65 -12.90 -14.58
CA SER A 80 -1.38 -12.43 -15.77
C SER A 80 -2.18 -13.55 -16.45
N VAL A 81 -1.59 -14.74 -16.63
CA VAL A 81 -2.29 -15.90 -17.21
C VAL A 81 -3.47 -16.33 -16.35
N LEU A 82 -3.28 -16.36 -15.03
CA LEU A 82 -4.31 -16.80 -14.10
C LEU A 82 -5.46 -15.79 -14.03
N GLU A 83 -5.19 -14.49 -13.91
CA GLU A 83 -6.22 -13.45 -13.93
C GLU A 83 -6.95 -13.40 -15.27
N PHE A 84 -6.23 -13.50 -16.39
CA PHE A 84 -6.85 -13.59 -17.71
C PHE A 84 -7.79 -14.79 -17.81
N SER A 85 -7.35 -15.96 -17.32
CA SER A 85 -8.16 -17.18 -17.33
C SER A 85 -9.42 -17.05 -16.46
N LEU A 86 -9.30 -16.46 -15.27
CA LEU A 86 -10.43 -16.24 -14.37
C LEU A 86 -11.45 -15.26 -14.97
N ASN A 87 -11.00 -14.17 -15.57
CA ASN A 87 -11.87 -13.20 -16.26
C ASN A 87 -12.53 -13.83 -17.49
N PHE A 88 -11.76 -14.58 -18.29
CA PHE A 88 -12.27 -15.26 -19.48
C PHE A 88 -13.39 -16.24 -19.12
N LEU A 89 -13.19 -17.06 -18.08
CA LEU A 89 -14.20 -18.00 -17.59
C LEU A 89 -15.42 -17.30 -16.98
N SER A 90 -15.22 -16.14 -16.33
CA SER A 90 -16.31 -15.35 -15.74
C SER A 90 -17.23 -14.76 -16.80
N ASP A 91 -16.68 -14.21 -17.89
CA ASP A 91 -17.46 -13.58 -18.96
C ASP A 91 -18.03 -14.61 -19.96
N ASN A 92 -17.36 -15.75 -20.14
CA ASN A 92 -17.75 -16.80 -21.08
C ASN A 92 -18.26 -18.04 -20.35
N SER A 93 -19.47 -17.94 -19.81
CA SER A 93 -20.18 -19.13 -19.30
C SER A 93 -20.31 -20.19 -20.40
N PHE A 94 -20.27 -21.48 -20.01
CA PHE A 94 -20.38 -22.62 -20.92
C PHE A 94 -21.56 -22.49 -21.90
N SER A 95 -22.71 -22.00 -21.42
CA SER A 95 -23.88 -21.74 -22.26
C SER A 95 -23.67 -20.61 -23.29
N ASN A 96 -22.97 -19.53 -22.95
CA ASN A 96 -22.75 -18.42 -23.88
C ASN A 96 -21.71 -18.78 -24.96
N PHE A 97 -20.69 -19.53 -24.57
CA PHE A 97 -19.62 -19.97 -25.47
C PHE A 97 -20.09 -21.07 -26.44
N PHE A 98 -20.61 -22.19 -25.91
CA PHE A 98 -20.96 -23.35 -26.73
C PHE A 98 -22.33 -23.23 -27.43
N LEU A 99 -23.33 -22.55 -26.84
CA LEU A 99 -24.68 -22.49 -27.42
C LEU A 99 -24.96 -21.21 -28.21
N ARG A 100 -24.30 -20.09 -27.88
CA ARG A 100 -24.58 -18.78 -28.50
C ARG A 100 -23.45 -18.25 -29.37
N GLY A 101 -22.28 -18.89 -29.37
CA GLY A 101 -21.10 -18.44 -30.13
C GLY A 101 -20.62 -17.03 -29.76
N LYS A 102 -21.03 -16.50 -28.59
CA LYS A 102 -20.64 -15.16 -28.14
C LYS A 102 -19.37 -15.29 -27.32
N LEU A 103 -18.25 -14.95 -27.94
CA LEU A 103 -16.93 -14.88 -27.30
C LEU A 103 -16.64 -13.46 -26.85
N VAL A 104 -16.42 -13.28 -25.55
CA VAL A 104 -15.99 -12.00 -24.95
C VAL A 104 -14.54 -12.13 -24.52
N MET A 105 -13.65 -11.33 -25.10
CA MET A 105 -12.24 -11.32 -24.73
C MET A 105 -12.01 -10.35 -23.56
N PRO A 106 -11.44 -10.80 -22.42
CA PRO A 106 -11.10 -9.92 -21.31
C PRO A 106 -10.14 -8.82 -21.74
N LYS A 107 -10.41 -7.59 -21.30
CA LYS A 107 -9.55 -6.42 -21.51
C LYS A 107 -9.08 -5.91 -20.17
N THR A 108 -7.78 -5.97 -19.89
CA THR A 108 -7.18 -5.60 -18.59
C THR A 108 -7.50 -4.17 -18.14
N THR A 109 -7.78 -3.27 -19.08
CA THR A 109 -8.13 -1.86 -18.83
C THR A 109 -9.63 -1.58 -18.70
N SER A 110 -10.46 -2.63 -18.72
CA SER A 110 -11.92 -2.52 -18.64
C SER A 110 -12.40 -2.53 -17.19
N GLU A 111 -13.53 -1.86 -16.94
CA GLU A 111 -14.26 -1.92 -15.66
C GLU A 111 -14.72 -3.34 -15.27
N ASN A 112 -14.90 -4.20 -16.27
CA ASN A 112 -15.30 -5.60 -16.08
C ASN A 112 -14.14 -6.53 -15.73
N TYR A 113 -12.89 -6.10 -15.92
CA TYR A 113 -11.74 -6.92 -15.60
C TYR A 113 -11.46 -6.87 -14.11
N ILE A 114 -11.40 -8.04 -13.49
CA ILE A 114 -11.27 -8.22 -12.04
C ILE A 114 -9.89 -8.78 -11.71
N SER A 115 -9.22 -8.17 -10.75
CA SER A 115 -7.97 -8.70 -10.18
C SER A 115 -8.18 -10.07 -9.52
N PHE A 116 -7.10 -10.78 -9.25
CA PHE A 116 -7.16 -12.02 -8.46
C PHE A 116 -7.85 -11.81 -7.10
N ILE A 117 -7.57 -10.68 -6.43
CA ILE A 117 -8.19 -10.33 -5.14
C ILE A 117 -9.70 -10.11 -5.29
N GLY A 118 -10.12 -9.44 -6.36
CA GLY A 118 -11.55 -9.27 -6.66
C GLY A 118 -12.25 -10.57 -7.04
N HIS A 119 -11.53 -11.58 -7.53
CA HIS A 119 -12.08 -12.93 -7.73
C HIS A 119 -12.29 -13.68 -6.40
N LEU A 120 -11.47 -13.44 -5.38
CA LEU A 120 -11.64 -14.00 -4.04
C LEU A 120 -12.82 -13.39 -3.29
N ASP A 121 -13.12 -12.11 -3.53
CA ASP A 121 -14.31 -11.44 -3.03
C ASP A 121 -14.92 -10.52 -4.09
N LYS A 122 -16.07 -10.90 -4.65
CA LYS A 122 -16.74 -10.14 -5.72
C LYS A 122 -17.63 -8.99 -5.24
N ARG A 123 -17.79 -8.79 -3.92
CA ARG A 123 -18.68 -7.76 -3.39
C ARG A 123 -18.18 -6.35 -3.74
N THR A 124 -19.07 -5.51 -4.26
CA THR A 124 -18.77 -4.11 -4.58
C THR A 124 -19.64 -3.13 -3.81
N SER A 125 -20.79 -3.55 -3.27
CA SER A 125 -21.68 -2.68 -2.50
C SER A 125 -21.40 -2.74 -1.01
N PHE A 126 -21.62 -1.61 -0.32
CA PHE A 126 -21.85 -1.60 1.12
C PHE A 126 -23.11 -2.42 1.46
N ASP A 127 -23.29 -2.75 2.75
CA ASP A 127 -24.63 -3.08 3.22
C ASP A 127 -25.53 -1.88 2.90
N LYS A 128 -26.64 -2.10 2.19
CA LYS A 128 -27.55 -1.03 1.72
C LYS A 128 -28.17 -0.23 2.88
N THR A 129 -28.04 -0.75 4.09
CA THR A 129 -28.51 -0.11 5.32
C THR A 129 -27.52 0.88 5.92
N MET A 130 -26.23 0.82 5.54
CA MET A 130 -25.18 1.66 6.12
C MET A 130 -25.17 3.06 5.49
N ASN A 131 -25.22 4.07 6.36
CA ASN A 131 -25.15 5.48 6.04
C ASN A 131 -24.02 6.16 6.82
N ARG A 132 -23.62 7.36 6.39
CA ARG A 132 -22.61 8.17 7.10
C ARG A 132 -22.99 8.46 8.56
N GLU A 133 -24.29 8.49 8.86
CA GLU A 133 -24.83 8.69 10.21
C GLU A 133 -24.54 7.52 11.16
N ASP A 134 -24.20 6.34 10.64
CA ASP A 134 -23.79 5.17 11.44
C ASP A 134 -22.36 5.32 12.00
N GLY A 135 -21.69 6.44 11.71
CA GLY A 135 -20.41 6.81 12.29
C GLY A 135 -19.29 5.82 11.95
N ASP A 136 -18.58 5.35 12.97
CA ASP A 136 -17.37 4.52 12.83
C ASP A 136 -17.62 3.24 12.02
N GLY A 137 -18.80 2.64 12.12
CA GLY A 137 -19.16 1.45 11.33
C GLY A 137 -19.14 1.71 9.83
N TYR A 138 -19.66 2.87 9.40
CA TYR A 138 -19.62 3.31 8.01
C TYR A 138 -18.19 3.52 7.52
N TYR A 139 -17.39 4.26 8.28
CA TYR A 139 -16.00 4.54 7.89
C TYR A 139 -15.13 3.28 7.87
N ALA A 140 -15.36 2.31 8.76
CA ALA A 140 -14.69 1.02 8.73
C ALA A 140 -15.03 0.22 7.46
N ALA A 141 -16.31 0.12 7.09
CA ALA A 141 -16.66 -0.58 5.85
C ALA A 141 -16.17 0.15 4.60
N LEU A 142 -16.23 1.49 4.59
CA LEU A 142 -15.67 2.32 3.51
C LEU A 142 -14.18 2.05 3.36
N ALA A 143 -13.43 2.06 4.46
CA ALA A 143 -12.00 1.83 4.48
C ALA A 143 -11.65 0.41 4.02
N MET A 144 -12.32 -0.62 4.53
CA MET A 144 -12.16 -2.01 4.11
C MET A 144 -12.41 -2.20 2.60
N MET A 145 -13.54 -1.70 2.10
CA MET A 145 -13.91 -1.85 0.70
C MET A 145 -12.94 -1.09 -0.20
N SER A 146 -12.43 0.05 0.26
CA SER A 146 -11.40 0.83 -0.44
C SER A 146 -10.05 0.11 -0.48
N SER A 147 -9.60 -0.49 0.63
CA SER A 147 -8.36 -1.29 0.67
C SER A 147 -8.40 -2.45 -0.32
N LYS A 148 -9.56 -3.09 -0.43
CA LYS A 148 -9.78 -4.20 -1.35
C LYS A 148 -9.78 -3.74 -2.80
N ILE A 149 -10.49 -2.64 -3.12
CA ILE A 149 -10.59 -2.20 -4.51
C ILE A 149 -9.28 -1.56 -5.01
N ALA A 150 -8.37 -1.19 -4.11
CA ALA A 150 -7.04 -0.68 -4.47
C ALA A 150 -6.21 -1.65 -5.33
N TYR A 151 -6.59 -2.93 -5.37
CA TYR A 151 -5.97 -3.95 -6.23
C TYR A 151 -6.54 -4.00 -7.66
N GLU A 152 -7.64 -3.27 -7.94
CA GLU A 152 -8.30 -3.28 -9.23
C GLU A 152 -7.69 -2.24 -10.18
N ASN A 153 -7.94 -2.39 -11.48
CA ASN A 153 -7.54 -1.39 -12.45
C ASN A 153 -8.33 -0.07 -12.30
N SER A 154 -7.76 1.04 -12.78
CA SER A 154 -8.34 2.39 -12.68
C SER A 154 -9.78 2.50 -13.21
N ALA A 155 -10.12 1.81 -14.31
CA ALA A 155 -11.47 1.87 -14.87
C ALA A 155 -12.50 1.19 -13.96
N ARG A 156 -12.14 0.06 -13.36
CA ARG A 156 -12.98 -0.65 -12.39
C ARG A 156 -13.12 0.10 -11.08
N ILE A 157 -12.02 0.66 -10.55
CA ILE A 157 -12.07 1.51 -9.35
C ILE A 157 -13.05 2.65 -9.59
N LYS A 158 -12.87 3.40 -10.69
CA LYS A 158 -13.77 4.48 -11.07
C LYS A 158 -15.23 4.02 -11.14
N HIS A 159 -15.49 2.92 -11.84
CA HIS A 159 -16.85 2.39 -11.99
C HIS A 159 -17.51 2.06 -10.65
N VAL A 160 -16.80 1.43 -9.71
CA VAL A 160 -17.37 1.11 -8.40
C VAL A 160 -17.54 2.36 -7.55
N VAL A 161 -16.52 3.23 -7.49
CA VAL A 161 -16.55 4.47 -6.69
C VAL A 161 -17.70 5.37 -7.14
N GLU A 162 -17.85 5.60 -8.45
CA GLU A 162 -18.86 6.52 -8.98
C GLU A 162 -20.26 5.88 -9.02
N ASN A 163 -20.38 4.62 -9.50
CA ASN A 163 -21.70 4.03 -9.77
C ASN A 163 -22.25 3.20 -8.60
N HIS A 164 -21.40 2.67 -7.72
CA HIS A 164 -21.85 1.83 -6.60
C HIS A 164 -21.78 2.56 -5.27
N TRP A 165 -20.76 3.41 -5.06
CA TRP A 165 -20.59 4.16 -3.81
C TRP A 165 -21.09 5.59 -3.90
N ASN A 166 -21.42 6.08 -5.09
CA ASN A 166 -21.85 7.45 -5.33
C ASN A 166 -20.84 8.46 -4.75
N MET A 167 -19.55 8.19 -4.96
CA MET A 167 -18.43 9.03 -4.57
C MET A 167 -17.70 9.52 -5.82
N LYS A 168 -16.99 10.64 -5.72
CA LYS A 168 -16.18 11.17 -6.82
C LYS A 168 -14.81 10.50 -6.81
N TYR A 169 -14.47 9.84 -7.90
CA TYR A 169 -13.14 9.31 -8.12
C TYR A 169 -12.15 10.43 -8.46
N LEU A 170 -11.01 10.48 -7.77
CA LEU A 170 -9.98 11.50 -7.99
C LEU A 170 -8.81 11.00 -8.84
N GLY A 171 -8.58 9.69 -8.85
CA GLY A 171 -7.56 9.06 -9.68
C GLY A 171 -6.80 7.95 -8.95
N LEU A 172 -6.23 7.05 -9.73
CA LEU A 172 -5.25 6.03 -9.36
C LEU A 172 -3.91 6.49 -9.89
N GLN A 173 -2.87 6.40 -9.07
CA GLN A 173 -1.53 6.83 -9.45
C GLN A 173 -0.49 5.84 -8.95
N ASP A 174 0.50 5.62 -9.82
CA ASP A 174 1.71 4.87 -9.53
C ASP A 174 2.81 5.87 -9.12
N TYR A 175 3.58 5.50 -8.09
CA TYR A 175 4.53 6.37 -7.42
C TYR A 175 5.93 5.78 -7.44
N TRP A 176 6.89 6.68 -7.61
CA TRP A 176 8.30 6.35 -7.78
C TRP A 176 8.96 5.93 -6.47
N ASN A 177 9.80 4.89 -6.56
CA ASN A 177 10.71 4.44 -5.52
C ASN A 177 12.16 4.72 -5.96
N GLU A 178 12.85 5.60 -5.24
CA GLU A 178 14.20 6.06 -5.58
C GLU A 178 15.28 4.97 -5.51
N TYR A 179 15.03 3.90 -4.74
CA TYR A 179 15.98 2.82 -4.52
C TYR A 179 15.81 1.69 -5.54
N GLN A 180 14.61 1.54 -6.09
CA GLN A 180 14.30 0.53 -7.11
C GLN A 180 14.27 1.12 -8.53
N GLU A 181 14.29 2.45 -8.66
CA GLU A 181 14.20 3.18 -9.92
C GLU A 181 12.98 2.77 -10.77
N LYS A 182 11.86 2.54 -10.09
CA LYS A 182 10.60 2.06 -10.66
C LYS A 182 9.41 2.59 -9.87
N GLU A 183 8.22 2.45 -10.44
CA GLU A 183 6.97 2.71 -9.75
C GLU A 183 6.52 1.45 -9.00
N THR A 184 6.70 1.43 -7.68
CA THR A 184 6.40 0.25 -6.85
C THR A 184 5.36 0.50 -5.78
N THR A 185 4.76 1.68 -5.76
CA THR A 185 3.65 2.02 -4.87
C THR A 185 2.50 2.55 -5.67
N GLN A 186 1.31 2.04 -5.41
CA GLN A 186 0.09 2.48 -6.06
C GLN A 186 -0.92 2.93 -4.99
N ALA A 187 -1.58 4.06 -5.22
CA ALA A 187 -2.71 4.47 -4.39
C ALA A 187 -3.76 5.17 -5.24
N PHE A 188 -5.02 5.08 -4.80
CA PHE A 188 -6.08 5.89 -5.37
C PHE A 188 -6.71 6.81 -4.33
N MET A 189 -7.28 7.89 -4.82
CA MET A 189 -8.05 8.84 -4.01
C MET A 189 -9.49 8.92 -4.50
N MET A 190 -10.39 9.10 -3.55
CA MET A 190 -11.79 9.42 -3.81
C MET A 190 -12.30 10.41 -2.77
N MET A 191 -13.38 11.10 -3.10
CA MET A 191 -14.05 12.01 -2.19
C MET A 191 -15.56 11.79 -2.21
N SER A 192 -16.24 12.07 -1.10
CA SER A 192 -17.70 12.06 -1.05
C SER A 192 -18.27 12.98 -2.13
N ALA A 193 -19.26 12.51 -2.90
CA ALA A 193 -19.99 13.37 -3.81
C ALA A 193 -20.91 14.31 -3.00
N ASP A 194 -21.10 15.55 -3.45
CA ASP A 194 -21.87 16.62 -2.79
C ASP A 194 -23.38 16.33 -2.62
N HIS A 195 -23.83 15.09 -2.80
CA HIS A 195 -25.23 14.72 -2.78
C HIS A 195 -25.64 14.20 -1.40
N LYS A 196 -26.31 15.11 -0.68
CA LYS A 196 -26.81 15.02 0.70
C LYS A 196 -25.81 15.48 1.75
N VAL A 197 -25.53 16.78 1.62
CA VAL A 197 -25.25 17.69 2.72
C VAL A 197 -26.07 17.30 3.96
N THR A 198 -25.46 16.61 4.92
CA THR A 198 -25.78 16.87 6.31
C THR A 198 -25.26 18.28 6.56
N THR A 199 -26.14 19.27 6.45
CA THR A 199 -25.83 20.65 6.82
C THR A 199 -25.65 20.62 8.32
N THR A 200 -24.43 20.35 8.77
CA THR A 200 -24.08 20.66 10.15
C THR A 200 -24.07 22.18 10.25
N SER A 201 -24.21 22.70 11.47
CA SER A 201 -24.16 24.14 11.78
C SER A 201 -22.93 24.85 11.19
N ASN A 202 -21.90 24.09 10.78
CA ASN A 202 -20.59 24.54 10.33
C ASN A 202 -20.31 24.31 8.82
N GLY A 203 -21.26 23.78 8.03
CA GLY A 203 -21.12 23.62 6.56
C GLY A 203 -21.21 22.18 6.05
N GLN A 204 -20.88 22.00 4.76
CA GLN A 204 -20.84 20.70 4.07
C GLN A 204 -19.63 19.88 4.50
N GLU A 205 -19.85 18.68 5.04
CA GLU A 205 -18.77 17.78 5.45
C GLU A 205 -18.28 16.93 4.28
N THR A 206 -17.02 17.08 3.86
CA THR A 206 -16.40 16.29 2.78
C THR A 206 -15.54 15.18 3.37
N THR A 207 -15.69 13.94 2.89
CA THR A 207 -14.75 12.85 3.22
C THR A 207 -13.82 12.62 2.03
N VAL A 208 -12.51 12.62 2.25
CA VAL A 208 -11.51 12.17 1.28
C VAL A 208 -10.92 10.86 1.79
N VAL A 209 -10.85 9.85 0.92
CA VAL A 209 -10.24 8.56 1.22
C VAL A 209 -8.99 8.40 0.37
N VAL A 210 -7.88 8.03 1.00
CA VAL A 210 -6.65 7.59 0.34
C VAL A 210 -6.48 6.10 0.62
N ALA A 211 -6.48 5.30 -0.45
CA ALA A 211 -6.35 3.86 -0.35
C ALA A 211 -5.07 3.40 -1.04
N PHE A 212 -4.13 2.89 -0.26
CA PHE A 212 -2.88 2.31 -0.75
C PHE A 212 -3.11 0.85 -1.13
N ARG A 213 -2.63 0.46 -2.32
CA ARG A 213 -2.59 -0.95 -2.72
C ARG A 213 -1.61 -1.69 -1.83
N GLY A 214 -2.02 -2.89 -1.40
CA GLY A 214 -1.12 -3.81 -0.71
C GLY A 214 -0.35 -4.71 -1.68
N THR A 215 0.12 -5.83 -1.15
CA THR A 215 0.93 -6.81 -1.89
C THR A 215 0.08 -7.58 -2.91
N GLU A 216 0.34 -7.41 -4.20
CA GLU A 216 -0.22 -8.28 -5.23
C GLU A 216 0.41 -9.68 -5.14
N PRO A 217 -0.39 -10.77 -5.10
CA PRO A 217 0.14 -12.12 -4.86
C PRO A 217 1.21 -12.55 -5.87
N PHE A 218 1.13 -12.04 -7.10
CA PHE A 218 2.02 -12.37 -8.20
C PHE A 218 3.00 -11.24 -8.56
N ASN A 219 3.17 -10.26 -7.67
CA ASN A 219 4.10 -9.15 -7.85
C ASN A 219 5.29 -9.29 -6.90
N ALA A 220 6.43 -9.72 -7.44
CA ALA A 220 7.62 -9.95 -6.63
C ALA A 220 8.21 -8.66 -6.03
N GLU A 221 7.95 -7.49 -6.62
CA GLU A 221 8.46 -6.20 -6.11
C GLU A 221 7.71 -5.78 -4.83
N ASP A 222 6.39 -5.99 -4.80
CA ASP A 222 5.59 -5.78 -3.59
C ASP A 222 6.08 -6.70 -2.45
N TRP A 223 6.31 -7.99 -2.75
CA TRP A 223 6.87 -8.93 -1.78
C TRP A 223 8.27 -8.54 -1.32
N CYS A 224 9.11 -7.97 -2.19
CA CYS A 224 10.44 -7.49 -1.78
C CYS A 224 10.34 -6.42 -0.70
N SER A 225 9.35 -5.52 -0.78
CA SER A 225 9.14 -4.49 0.24
C SER A 225 8.74 -5.07 1.59
N ASP A 226 7.96 -6.16 1.59
CA ASP A 226 7.53 -6.87 2.81
C ASP A 226 8.67 -7.63 3.48
N PHE A 227 9.57 -8.24 2.69
CA PHE A 227 10.69 -9.04 3.21
C PHE A 227 11.99 -8.26 3.39
N ASP A 228 12.04 -6.98 3.01
CA ASP A 228 13.18 -6.11 3.24
C ASP A 228 13.30 -5.73 4.72
N ILE A 229 14.07 -6.50 5.49
CA ILE A 229 14.32 -6.25 6.91
C ILE A 229 15.22 -5.03 7.19
N THR A 230 15.57 -4.24 6.17
CA THR A 230 16.16 -2.91 6.35
C THR A 230 15.34 -2.14 7.38
N TRP A 231 15.99 -1.36 8.24
CA TRP A 231 15.29 -0.42 9.11
C TRP A 231 16.07 0.89 9.22
N TYR A 232 15.34 1.98 9.45
CA TYR A 232 15.91 3.29 9.75
C TYR A 232 15.36 3.76 11.09
N GLU A 233 16.21 4.33 11.93
CA GLU A 233 15.76 4.96 13.16
C GLU A 233 15.34 6.41 12.89
N LEU A 234 14.08 6.74 13.11
CA LEU A 234 13.62 8.12 13.01
C LEU A 234 13.64 8.80 14.38
N PRO A 235 14.16 10.04 14.49
CA PRO A 235 14.17 10.78 15.74
C PRO A 235 12.77 10.84 16.35
N ASN A 236 12.67 10.48 17.64
CA ASN A 236 11.42 10.48 18.43
C ASN A 236 10.32 9.50 17.98
N ILE A 237 10.56 8.67 16.95
CA ILE A 237 9.60 7.65 16.49
C ILE A 237 10.16 6.23 16.71
N GLY A 238 11.47 6.04 16.54
CA GLY A 238 12.14 4.75 16.69
C GLY A 238 12.40 4.06 15.35
N ARG A 239 12.63 2.74 15.39
CA ARG A 239 12.99 1.94 14.21
C ARG A 239 11.77 1.70 13.32
N ILE A 240 11.88 2.06 12.05
CA ILE A 240 10.83 1.87 11.04
C ILE A 240 11.36 0.97 9.92
N HIS A 241 10.50 0.08 9.43
CA HIS A 241 10.76 -0.81 8.31
C HIS A 241 11.13 -0.03 7.04
N GLY A 242 12.35 -0.25 6.55
CA GLY A 242 12.96 0.50 5.46
C GLY A 242 12.30 0.26 4.11
N GLY A 243 11.81 -0.96 3.85
CA GLY A 243 11.04 -1.24 2.63
C GLY A 243 9.84 -0.31 2.46
N PHE A 244 9.09 -0.08 3.56
CA PHE A 244 7.91 0.79 3.56
C PHE A 244 8.29 2.25 3.43
N MET A 245 9.40 2.67 4.04
CA MET A 245 9.93 4.04 3.88
C MET A 245 10.32 4.32 2.44
N LYS A 246 11.07 3.42 1.80
CA LYS A 246 11.46 3.52 0.40
C LYS A 246 10.24 3.58 -0.52
N ALA A 247 9.27 2.68 -0.30
CA ALA A 247 8.00 2.64 -1.05
C ALA A 247 7.19 3.94 -0.92
N LEU A 248 7.09 4.50 0.29
CA LEU A 248 6.33 5.72 0.52
C LEU A 248 7.02 7.00 -0.03
N GLY A 249 8.33 6.95 -0.28
CA GLY A 249 9.07 8.06 -0.91
C GLY A 249 10.24 8.60 -0.09
N LEU A 250 10.89 7.77 0.73
CA LEU A 250 12.21 8.08 1.28
C LEU A 250 13.18 8.37 0.12
N GLN A 251 13.98 9.41 0.27
CA GLN A 251 14.94 9.82 -0.77
C GLN A 251 16.31 9.19 -0.52
N ASN A 252 17.12 9.05 -1.58
CA ASN A 252 18.41 8.33 -1.58
C ASN A 252 19.43 8.80 -0.54
N ASN A 253 19.29 10.01 0.01
CA ASN A 253 20.10 10.50 1.13
C ASN A 253 19.51 10.12 2.51
N CYS A 254 18.66 9.10 2.57
CA CYS A 254 18.00 8.61 3.78
C CYS A 254 17.24 9.70 4.55
N SER A 255 16.66 10.68 3.84
CA SER A 255 16.02 11.84 4.46
C SER A 255 14.57 12.05 4.01
N TRP A 256 13.82 12.71 4.90
CA TRP A 256 12.46 13.22 4.68
C TRP A 256 12.49 14.75 4.71
N PRO A 257 12.96 15.41 3.64
CA PRO A 257 12.89 16.87 3.56
C PRO A 257 11.44 17.31 3.38
N LYS A 258 11.06 18.50 3.86
CA LYS A 258 9.66 18.99 3.69
C LYS A 258 9.24 19.13 2.22
N LYS A 259 10.20 19.31 1.31
CA LYS A 259 9.98 19.31 -0.14
C LYS A 259 10.90 18.28 -0.79
N PRO A 260 10.43 17.57 -1.83
CA PRO A 260 11.25 16.56 -2.48
C PRO A 260 12.46 17.21 -3.16
N ILE A 261 13.64 16.63 -2.98
CA ILE A 261 14.86 17.09 -3.66
C ILE A 261 14.70 16.75 -5.14
N PRO A 262 15.02 17.68 -6.06
CA PRO A 262 14.98 17.40 -7.49
C PRO A 262 15.89 16.22 -7.86
N ASN A 263 15.35 15.26 -8.60
CA ASN A 263 16.09 14.16 -9.18
C ASN A 263 15.74 14.06 -10.68
N PRO A 264 16.71 14.25 -11.60
CA PRO A 264 16.45 14.18 -13.04
C PRO A 264 16.03 12.79 -13.52
N ASN A 265 16.36 11.73 -12.78
CA ASN A 265 16.00 10.35 -13.14
C ASN A 265 14.61 9.95 -12.63
N ARG A 266 13.96 10.78 -11.80
CA ARG A 266 12.64 10.51 -11.25
C ARG A 266 11.57 10.72 -12.32
N LEU A 267 10.98 9.62 -12.80
CA LEU A 267 9.95 9.66 -13.86
C LEU A 267 8.54 9.96 -13.34
N SER A 268 8.28 9.64 -12.07
CA SER A 268 6.97 9.76 -11.42
C SER A 268 7.07 10.37 -10.02
N PRO A 269 6.00 10.94 -9.46
CA PRO A 269 6.08 11.59 -8.17
C PRO A 269 6.29 10.58 -7.02
N LEU A 270 6.82 11.06 -5.90
CA LEU A 270 6.94 10.29 -4.67
C LEU A 270 5.59 10.26 -3.92
N ALA A 271 5.18 9.10 -3.43
CA ALA A 271 3.84 8.87 -2.88
C ALA A 271 3.49 9.85 -1.75
N TYR A 272 4.34 9.96 -0.73
CA TYR A 272 4.12 10.86 0.41
C TYR A 272 3.86 12.30 -0.02
N TYR A 273 4.74 12.86 -0.86
CA TYR A 273 4.68 14.27 -1.23
C TYR A 273 3.46 14.57 -2.10
N SER A 274 3.19 13.72 -3.09
CA SER A 274 2.07 13.91 -4.02
C SER A 274 0.72 13.80 -3.33
N ILE A 275 0.57 12.80 -2.44
CA ILE A 275 -0.68 12.59 -1.69
C ILE A 275 -0.85 13.71 -0.67
N ARG A 276 0.20 14.09 0.07
CA ARG A 276 0.15 15.22 1.01
C ARG A 276 -0.28 16.50 0.32
N ASP A 277 0.33 16.85 -0.81
CA ASP A 277 0.05 18.10 -1.51
C ASP A 277 -1.37 18.10 -2.13
N SER A 278 -1.84 16.94 -2.60
CA SER A 278 -3.24 16.73 -3.01
C SER A 278 -4.20 16.93 -1.85
N LEU A 279 -3.92 16.35 -0.68
CA LEU A 279 -4.72 16.51 0.53
C LEU A 279 -4.77 17.97 0.97
N LYS A 280 -3.64 18.69 1.00
CA LYS A 280 -3.61 20.13 1.30
C LYS A 280 -4.49 20.93 0.37
N THR A 281 -4.47 20.61 -0.92
CA THR A 281 -5.29 21.29 -1.92
C THR A 281 -6.78 21.06 -1.67
N LEU A 282 -7.16 19.82 -1.34
CA LEU A 282 -8.55 19.46 -1.04
C LEU A 282 -9.04 20.06 0.28
N THR A 283 -8.21 20.08 1.31
CA THR A 283 -8.58 20.64 2.62
C THR A 283 -8.65 22.16 2.60
N ALA A 284 -7.85 22.83 1.76
CA ALA A 284 -7.95 24.27 1.53
C ALA A 284 -9.26 24.67 0.80
N GLN A 285 -9.85 23.75 0.02
CA GLN A 285 -11.13 23.99 -0.65
C GLN A 285 -12.33 23.84 0.29
N ASN A 286 -12.22 22.97 1.30
CA ASN A 286 -13.26 22.80 2.31
C ASN A 286 -12.67 22.54 3.71
N GLU A 287 -12.86 23.49 4.61
CA GLU A 287 -12.38 23.43 5.99
C GLU A 287 -13.02 22.31 6.83
N ASN A 288 -14.13 21.70 6.39
CA ASN A 288 -14.73 20.53 7.03
C ASN A 288 -14.34 19.20 6.36
N THR A 289 -13.24 19.19 5.61
CA THR A 289 -12.72 17.96 4.99
C THR A 289 -12.15 17.03 6.06
N LYS A 290 -12.63 15.79 6.05
CA LYS A 290 -12.16 14.65 6.84
C LYS A 290 -11.39 13.68 5.95
N ILE A 291 -10.31 13.12 6.48
CA ILE A 291 -9.38 12.25 5.76
C ILE A 291 -9.46 10.84 6.35
N VAL A 292 -9.59 9.85 5.48
CA VAL A 292 -9.48 8.42 5.81
C VAL A 292 -8.28 7.85 5.09
N LEU A 293 -7.33 7.31 5.83
CA LEU A 293 -6.17 6.61 5.28
C LEU A 293 -6.38 5.11 5.46
N THR A 294 -6.27 4.35 4.38
CA THR A 294 -6.57 2.92 4.41
C THR A 294 -5.70 2.11 3.48
N GLY A 295 -5.58 0.82 3.77
CA GLY A 295 -4.91 -0.16 2.94
C GLY A 295 -4.91 -1.54 3.60
N HIS A 296 -4.67 -2.57 2.81
CA HIS A 296 -4.55 -3.95 3.28
C HIS A 296 -3.08 -4.39 3.17
N SER A 297 -2.60 -5.22 4.10
CA SER A 297 -1.21 -5.71 4.14
C SER A 297 -0.20 -4.54 4.05
N LEU A 298 0.73 -4.55 3.08
CA LEU A 298 1.65 -3.45 2.77
C LEU A 298 0.95 -2.08 2.72
N GLY A 299 -0.22 -1.98 2.08
CA GLY A 299 -0.95 -0.72 1.96
C GLY A 299 -1.39 -0.15 3.31
N GLY A 300 -1.72 -1.02 4.27
CA GLY A 300 -2.04 -0.60 5.64
C GLY A 300 -0.80 -0.07 6.38
N ALA A 301 0.36 -0.69 6.16
CA ALA A 301 1.63 -0.19 6.70
C ALA A 301 2.00 1.18 6.11
N LEU A 302 1.80 1.37 4.80
CA LEU A 302 1.99 2.66 4.14
C LEU A 302 1.05 3.75 4.67
N ALA A 303 -0.22 3.41 4.96
CA ALA A 303 -1.18 4.34 5.54
C ALA A 303 -0.76 4.85 6.93
N ILE A 304 -0.28 3.94 7.80
CA ILE A 304 0.25 4.33 9.12
C ILE A 304 1.53 5.17 8.96
N LEU A 305 2.45 4.72 8.12
CA LEU A 305 3.71 5.41 7.89
C LEU A 305 3.49 6.82 7.34
N PHE A 306 2.52 7.00 6.45
CA PHE A 306 2.13 8.31 5.94
C PHE A 306 1.77 9.28 7.08
N ALA A 307 0.98 8.84 8.06
CA ALA A 307 0.66 9.66 9.22
C ALA A 307 1.89 9.94 10.10
N ALA A 308 2.78 8.96 10.29
CA ALA A 308 4.03 9.18 11.01
C ALA A 308 4.89 10.27 10.35
N VAL A 309 5.03 10.26 9.02
CA VAL A 309 5.79 11.28 8.28
C VAL A 309 5.07 12.64 8.30
N LEU A 310 3.73 12.69 8.32
CA LEU A 310 3.00 13.94 8.58
C LEU A 310 3.36 14.56 9.94
N VAL A 311 3.47 13.74 11.00
CA VAL A 311 3.93 14.20 12.33
C VAL A 311 5.34 14.76 12.25
N MET A 312 6.26 14.06 11.56
CA MET A 312 7.64 14.54 11.39
C MET A 312 7.74 15.88 10.64
N HIS A 313 6.81 16.16 9.74
CA HIS A 313 6.79 17.39 8.96
C HIS A 313 5.99 18.52 9.62
N ASP A 314 5.44 18.29 10.82
CA ASP A 314 4.57 19.22 11.55
C ASP A 314 3.29 19.58 10.78
N GLU A 315 2.75 18.65 10.01
CA GLU A 315 1.53 18.84 9.18
C GLU A 315 0.25 18.77 10.03
N THR A 316 0.21 19.58 11.09
CA THR A 316 -0.84 19.58 12.13
C THR A 316 -2.24 19.76 11.59
N GLU A 317 -2.42 20.58 10.55
CA GLU A 317 -3.71 20.79 9.91
C GLU A 317 -4.24 19.50 9.26
N LEU A 318 -3.39 18.78 8.52
CA LEU A 318 -3.78 17.50 7.93
C LEU A 318 -4.03 16.44 8.99
N LEU A 319 -3.17 16.38 10.01
CA LEU A 319 -3.30 15.42 11.12
C LEU A 319 -4.62 15.57 11.86
N ASN A 320 -5.05 16.80 12.15
CA ASN A 320 -6.32 17.08 12.82
C ASN A 320 -7.55 16.68 12.00
N ARG A 321 -7.38 16.47 10.68
CA ARG A 321 -8.46 16.08 9.77
C ARG A 321 -8.55 14.57 9.57
N ILE A 322 -7.57 13.78 10.02
CA ILE A 322 -7.59 12.32 9.92
C ILE A 322 -8.60 11.77 10.93
N GLN A 323 -9.64 11.09 10.44
CA GLN A 323 -10.68 10.50 11.30
C GLN A 323 -10.37 9.08 11.77
N GLY A 324 -9.52 8.35 11.05
CA GLY A 324 -9.19 6.98 11.42
C GLY A 324 -8.31 6.27 10.41
N PHE A 325 -7.78 5.14 10.86
CA PHE A 325 -7.04 4.17 10.07
C PHE A 325 -7.83 2.87 10.06
N ASP A 326 -7.97 2.25 8.91
CA ASP A 326 -8.28 0.81 8.85
C ASP A 326 -7.05 0.08 8.29
N VAL A 327 -6.58 -0.88 9.07
CA VAL A 327 -5.35 -1.64 8.79
C VAL A 327 -5.75 -3.10 8.82
N GLN A 328 -6.12 -3.63 7.66
CA GLN A 328 -6.38 -5.05 7.54
C GLN A 328 -5.06 -5.79 7.35
N THR A 329 -4.52 -6.31 8.45
CA THR A 329 -3.44 -7.29 8.40
C THR A 329 -4.03 -8.68 8.14
N LEU A 330 -3.28 -9.53 7.43
CA LEU A 330 -3.67 -10.88 6.95
C LEU A 330 -4.29 -11.82 8.01
N TRP A 331 -4.18 -11.49 9.30
CA TRP A 331 -4.79 -12.22 10.41
C TRP A 331 -6.31 -12.00 10.58
N HIS A 332 -6.89 -10.91 10.06
CA HIS A 332 -8.30 -10.60 10.28
C HIS A 332 -9.29 -11.30 9.33
N LEU A 333 -8.84 -11.77 8.16
CA LEU A 333 -9.70 -12.49 7.19
C LEU A 333 -10.18 -13.85 7.74
N HIS A 334 -9.38 -14.54 8.56
CA HIS A 334 -9.79 -15.81 9.18
C HIS A 334 -10.80 -15.59 10.32
N LEU A 335 -10.63 -14.53 11.11
CA LEU A 335 -11.55 -14.17 12.18
C LEU A 335 -12.90 -13.67 11.64
N LEU A 336 -12.92 -12.80 10.62
CA LEU A 336 -14.17 -12.31 10.02
C LEU A 336 -15.00 -13.41 9.36
N ARG A 337 -14.35 -14.44 8.78
CA ARG A 337 -15.06 -15.61 8.24
C ARG A 337 -15.74 -16.43 9.34
N SER A 338 -15.12 -16.51 10.53
CA SER A 338 -15.71 -17.19 11.69
C SER A 338 -16.86 -16.40 12.33
N THR A 339 -16.74 -15.07 12.43
CA THR A 339 -17.76 -14.22 13.05
C THR A 339 -19.01 -14.10 12.17
N ILE A 340 -18.84 -14.01 10.85
CA ILE A 340 -19.96 -13.94 9.89
C ILE A 340 -20.65 -15.31 9.74
N SER A 341 -19.92 -16.43 9.89
CA SER A 341 -20.54 -17.77 9.92
C SER A 341 -21.29 -18.05 11.24
N SER A 342 -20.95 -17.37 12.34
CA SER A 342 -21.57 -17.60 13.66
C SER A 342 -22.90 -16.86 13.89
N LYS A 343 -23.27 -15.90 13.03
CA LYS A 343 -24.54 -15.15 13.12
C LYS A 343 -25.59 -15.64 12.11
N GLY A 344 -25.59 -16.94 11.83
CA GLY A 344 -26.67 -17.61 11.12
C GLY A 344 -27.80 -18.01 12.05
N PHE A 345 -28.86 -17.20 12.07
CA PHE A 345 -30.26 -17.63 12.13
C PHE A 345 -30.64 -18.68 13.21
N ASP A 346 -31.15 -18.21 14.36
CA ASP A 346 -32.09 -19.02 15.16
C ASP A 346 -33.36 -18.20 15.44
N ARG A 347 -34.31 -18.30 14.52
CA ARG A 347 -35.74 -18.11 14.78
C ARG A 347 -36.38 -19.49 14.80
N ARG A 348 -36.77 -19.97 15.98
CA ARG A 348 -37.94 -20.86 16.20
C ARG A 348 -38.58 -20.39 17.51
N ILE A 349 -39.74 -19.71 17.43
CA ILE A 349 -41.08 -20.29 17.61
C ILE A 349 -41.23 -20.95 19.00
N GLY A 350 -42.07 -20.34 19.82
CA GLY A 350 -42.46 -20.78 21.16
C GLY A 350 -42.83 -19.60 22.02
#